data_AF-A0A1N7PV59-F1
#
_entry.id   AF-A0A1N7PV59-F1
#
_cell.length_a   1.000
_cell.length_b   1.000
_cell.length_c   1.000
_cell.angle_alpha   90.00
_cell.angle_beta   90.00
_cell.angle_gamma   90.00
#
_symmetry.space_group_name_H-M   'P 1'
#
loop_
_entity.id
_entity.type
_entity.pdbx_description
1 polymer ?
#
loop_
_entity_poly.entity_id
_entity_poly.type
_entity_poly.pdbx_seq_one_letter_code
_entity_poly.pdbx_strand_id
1 'polypeptide(L)'
;MKYYYLPLILSSFFSCHYQNNNEKEFVFDRDKSKNKVDSLINVDFTVVDYEYFDSEFNIKPISSKEFQKKVKVMNLGKRNKMDYTDSIHVLFFDHFQDWDAARIATNQIVSTWETISFCIWTSEEEAKAKGESLGFKFPSLFLKYLETDPDIQWFQERKNELKTGLKKIKPDLKVDELSTKEILRQSFYSSEVRLRKYPHKH
;
A
#
# COMPACT_ATOMS: atom_id res chain seq x y z
N MET A 1 51.30 -56.76 -21.98
CA MET A 1 50.18 -56.89 -22.96
C MET A 1 49.55 -55.52 -23.09
N LYS A 2 49.76 -54.80 -24.19
CA LYS A 2 49.01 -54.83 -25.47
C LYS A 2 47.60 -54.20 -25.35
N TYR A 3 47.47 -53.07 -26.05
CA TYR A 3 46.32 -52.20 -26.38
C TYR A 3 44.99 -52.92 -26.67
N TYR A 4 43.86 -52.21 -26.49
CA TYR A 4 42.97 -51.79 -27.60
C TYR A 4 42.04 -50.62 -27.20
N TYR A 5 41.91 -49.70 -28.16
CA TYR A 5 40.99 -48.56 -28.21
C TYR A 5 39.55 -48.99 -28.57
N LEU A 6 38.60 -48.11 -28.25
CA LEU A 6 37.65 -47.39 -29.14
C LEU A 6 36.22 -47.30 -28.53
N PRO A 7 35.46 -46.23 -28.83
CA PRO A 7 34.43 -45.64 -27.98
C PRO A 7 33.01 -45.99 -28.44
N LEU A 8 32.04 -45.69 -27.59
CA LEU A 8 30.62 -45.64 -27.96
C LEU A 8 30.07 -44.27 -27.61
N ILE A 9 30.04 -43.41 -28.62
CA ILE A 9 29.14 -42.27 -28.76
C ILE A 9 27.80 -42.85 -29.25
N LEU A 10 26.70 -42.52 -28.57
CA LEU A 10 25.31 -42.40 -29.09
C LEU A 10 24.44 -42.01 -27.88
N SER A 11 24.28 -40.72 -27.63
CA SER A 11 23.15 -39.91 -28.10
C SER A 11 21.83 -40.20 -27.38
N SER A 12 21.39 -39.29 -26.52
CA SER A 12 20.03 -38.72 -26.61
C SER A 12 19.89 -37.56 -25.63
N PHE A 13 19.91 -36.36 -26.22
CA PHE A 13 19.02 -35.25 -25.89
C PHE A 13 17.93 -35.58 -24.86
N PHE A 14 18.13 -35.15 -23.62
CA PHE A 14 17.02 -34.63 -22.81
C PHE A 14 17.17 -33.13 -22.75
N SER A 15 16.88 -32.48 -23.88
CA SER A 15 16.45 -31.10 -23.86
C SER A 15 15.14 -31.05 -23.08
N CYS A 16 15.18 -30.32 -21.97
CA CYS A 16 14.22 -29.28 -21.63
C CYS A 16 12.75 -29.56 -22.00
N HIS A 17 12.01 -30.17 -21.08
CA HIS A 17 10.57 -29.96 -20.97
C HIS A 17 10.18 -29.89 -19.49
N TYR A 18 10.63 -28.82 -18.84
CA TYR A 18 10.08 -28.38 -17.55
C TYR A 18 9.82 -26.88 -17.59
N GLN A 19 8.92 -26.47 -18.46
CA GLN A 19 8.41 -25.10 -18.50
C GLN A 19 7.14 -25.07 -19.35
N ASN A 20 5.98 -25.28 -18.73
CA ASN A 20 4.73 -24.61 -19.19
C ASN A 20 3.48 -24.75 -18.30
N ASN A 21 3.56 -25.32 -17.09
CA ASN A 21 2.36 -25.43 -16.23
C ASN A 21 2.30 -24.41 -15.09
N ASN A 22 3.44 -23.82 -14.67
CA ASN A 22 3.46 -22.86 -13.57
C ASN A 22 2.97 -21.46 -13.97
N GLU A 23 3.04 -21.05 -15.23
CA GLU A 23 2.62 -19.70 -15.62
C GLU A 23 1.10 -19.51 -15.61
N LYS A 24 0.32 -20.54 -16.00
CA LYS A 24 -1.15 -20.42 -16.01
C LYS A 24 -1.75 -20.47 -14.61
N GLU A 25 -1.19 -21.28 -13.72
CA GLU A 25 -1.63 -21.35 -12.32
C GLU A 25 -1.22 -20.07 -11.54
N PHE A 26 -0.03 -19.53 -11.82
CA PHE A 26 0.46 -18.27 -11.23
C PHE A 26 -0.21 -16.99 -11.78
N VAL A 27 -0.72 -17.02 -13.01
CA VAL A 27 -1.54 -15.91 -13.55
C VAL A 27 -2.95 -15.95 -12.97
N PHE A 28 -3.56 -17.12 -12.84
CA PHE A 28 -4.90 -17.27 -12.25
C PHE A 28 -4.96 -16.85 -10.78
N ASP A 29 -3.95 -17.20 -9.99
CA ASP A 29 -3.88 -16.82 -8.57
C ASP A 29 -3.60 -15.31 -8.38
N ARG A 30 -2.82 -14.70 -9.30
CA ARG A 30 -2.61 -13.24 -9.34
C ARG A 30 -3.88 -12.47 -9.66
N ASP A 31 -4.68 -12.93 -10.63
CA ASP A 31 -5.92 -12.26 -11.00
C ASP A 31 -6.97 -12.36 -9.88
N LYS A 32 -7.07 -13.51 -9.22
CA LYS A 32 -7.94 -13.70 -8.05
C LYS A 32 -7.50 -12.85 -6.85
N SER A 33 -6.19 -12.80 -6.57
CA SER A 33 -5.60 -11.95 -5.53
C SER A 33 -5.80 -10.46 -5.83
N LYS A 34 -5.60 -10.04 -7.07
CA LYS A 34 -5.85 -8.67 -7.52
C LYS A 34 -7.31 -8.27 -7.36
N ASN A 35 -8.24 -9.10 -7.82
CA ASN A 35 -9.68 -8.85 -7.67
C ASN A 35 -10.08 -8.75 -6.19
N LYS A 36 -9.50 -9.59 -5.32
CA LYS A 36 -9.70 -9.50 -3.87
C LYS A 36 -9.20 -8.17 -3.32
N VAL A 37 -7.95 -7.79 -3.59
CA VAL A 37 -7.36 -6.53 -3.12
C VAL A 37 -8.16 -5.33 -3.63
N ASP A 38 -8.54 -5.32 -4.90
CA ASP A 38 -9.34 -4.24 -5.51
C ASP A 38 -10.70 -4.12 -4.83
N SER A 39 -11.34 -5.23 -4.46
CA SER A 39 -12.59 -5.21 -3.69
C SER A 39 -12.41 -4.60 -2.28
N LEU A 40 -11.31 -4.94 -1.60
CA LEU A 40 -11.00 -4.45 -0.25
C LEU A 40 -10.61 -2.97 -0.22
N ILE A 41 -9.95 -2.46 -1.27
CA ILE A 41 -9.55 -1.05 -1.36
C ILE A 41 -10.76 -0.11 -1.31
N ASN A 42 -11.91 -0.54 -1.82
CA ASN A 42 -13.13 0.27 -1.84
C ASN A 42 -13.95 0.18 -0.55
N VAL A 43 -13.58 -0.70 0.38
CA VAL A 43 -14.22 -0.77 1.70
C VAL A 43 -13.78 0.40 2.56
N ASP A 44 -14.75 1.05 3.19
CA ASP A 44 -14.53 2.01 4.26
C ASP A 44 -14.42 1.25 5.60
N PHE A 45 -13.19 1.05 6.06
CA PHE A 45 -12.95 0.36 7.33
C PHE A 45 -13.11 1.29 8.54
N THR A 46 -13.38 2.59 8.32
CA THR A 46 -13.42 3.60 9.39
C THR A 46 -14.79 3.73 10.06
N VAL A 47 -15.82 3.10 9.50
CA VAL A 47 -17.21 3.11 10.00
C VAL A 47 -17.61 1.84 10.75
N VAL A 48 -16.70 0.86 10.84
CA VAL A 48 -16.94 -0.42 11.51
C VAL A 48 -16.56 -0.29 12.98
N ASP A 49 -17.43 -0.80 13.87
CA ASP A 49 -17.11 -0.94 15.29
C ASP A 49 -16.31 -2.22 15.53
N TYR A 50 -15.09 -2.07 16.01
CA TYR A 50 -14.18 -3.18 16.28
C TYR A 50 -14.01 -3.37 17.78
N GLU A 51 -14.01 -4.62 18.21
CA GLU A 51 -13.96 -5.01 19.62
C GLU A 51 -12.89 -4.25 20.43
N TYR A 52 -11.68 -4.14 19.88
CA TYR A 52 -10.50 -3.59 20.56
C TYR A 52 -10.21 -2.12 20.25
N PHE A 53 -11.10 -1.41 19.55
CA PHE A 53 -10.90 -0.01 19.17
C PHE A 53 -12.04 0.87 19.66
N ASP A 54 -11.75 2.11 20.09
CA ASP A 54 -12.78 3.13 20.27
C ASP A 54 -13.17 3.80 18.93
N SER A 55 -14.07 4.79 18.97
CA SER A 55 -14.54 5.53 17.79
C SER A 55 -13.49 6.44 17.13
N GLU A 56 -12.31 6.55 17.74
CA GLU A 56 -11.14 7.26 17.22
C GLU A 56 -10.01 6.28 16.87
N PHE A 57 -10.28 4.98 16.90
CA PHE A 57 -9.33 3.91 16.67
C PHE A 57 -8.19 3.81 17.69
N ASN A 58 -8.33 4.41 18.88
CA ASN A 58 -7.42 4.11 19.97
C ASN A 58 -7.65 2.67 20.46
N ILE A 59 -6.55 1.97 20.76
CA ILE A 59 -6.61 0.60 21.27
C ILE A 59 -7.19 0.63 22.69
N LYS A 60 -8.35 0.00 22.87
CA LYS A 60 -8.97 -0.21 24.18
C LYS A 60 -8.04 -1.05 25.08
N PRO A 61 -8.09 -0.90 26.42
CA PRO A 61 -7.28 -1.70 27.32
C PRO A 61 -7.43 -3.21 27.06
N ILE A 62 -6.32 -3.87 26.70
CA ILE A 62 -6.22 -5.31 26.50
C ILE A 62 -5.09 -5.84 27.38
N SER A 63 -5.27 -7.02 27.98
CA SER A 63 -4.21 -7.60 28.80
C SER A 63 -3.01 -7.97 27.93
N SER A 64 -1.79 -7.75 28.45
CA SER A 64 -0.56 -8.12 27.72
C SER A 64 -0.56 -9.59 27.30
N LYS A 65 -1.04 -10.48 28.16
CA LYS A 65 -1.15 -11.93 27.89
C LYS A 65 -2.06 -12.21 26.69
N GLU A 66 -3.20 -11.54 26.60
CA GLU A 66 -4.15 -11.71 25.52
C GLU A 66 -3.59 -11.16 24.20
N PHE A 67 -3.04 -9.95 24.22
CA PHE A 67 -2.41 -9.36 23.04
C PHE A 67 -1.27 -10.24 22.50
N GLN A 68 -0.42 -10.77 23.40
CA GLN A 68 0.67 -11.66 23.01
C GLN A 68 0.20 -12.99 22.40
N LYS A 69 -1.01 -13.48 22.72
CA LYS A 69 -1.59 -14.63 22.02
C LYS A 69 -1.87 -14.29 20.56
N LYS A 70 -2.46 -13.12 20.29
CA LYS A 70 -2.77 -12.65 18.93
C LYS A 70 -1.50 -12.45 18.09
N VAL A 71 -0.46 -11.87 18.68
CA VAL A 71 0.88 -11.74 18.05
C VAL A 71 1.45 -13.09 17.63
N LYS A 72 1.32 -14.12 18.47
CA LYS A 72 1.83 -15.47 18.17
C LYS A 72 1.10 -16.11 16.99
N VAL A 73 -0.22 -15.92 16.87
CA VAL A 73 -1.03 -16.44 15.75
C VAL A 73 -0.50 -15.93 14.40
N MET A 74 0.01 -14.70 14.38
CA MET A 74 0.56 -14.09 13.17
C MET A 74 2.01 -14.48 12.84
N ASN A 75 2.64 -15.33 13.66
CA ASN A 75 4.08 -15.61 13.60
C ASN A 75 4.97 -14.34 13.64
N LEU A 76 4.45 -13.22 14.17
CA LEU A 76 5.19 -11.95 14.32
C LEU A 76 6.13 -11.95 15.54
N GLY A 77 6.21 -13.06 16.27
CA GLY A 77 6.93 -13.23 17.54
C GLY A 77 8.44 -13.01 17.53
N LYS A 78 9.01 -12.46 16.46
CA LYS A 78 10.43 -12.05 16.38
C LYS A 78 10.66 -10.55 16.55
N ARG A 79 9.61 -9.71 16.61
CA ARG A 79 9.78 -8.27 16.85
C ARG A 79 9.75 -7.98 18.35
N ASN A 80 10.88 -7.55 18.89
CA ASN A 80 11.03 -7.25 20.33
C ASN A 80 10.29 -5.97 20.77
N LYS A 81 9.90 -5.10 19.84
CA LYS A 81 9.16 -3.87 20.11
C LYS A 81 8.16 -3.63 18.97
N MET A 82 6.88 -3.61 19.31
CA MET A 82 5.81 -3.20 18.40
C MET A 82 5.51 -1.73 18.62
N ASP A 83 5.29 -0.99 17.54
CA ASP A 83 4.73 0.35 17.61
C ASP A 83 3.19 0.29 17.52
N TYR A 84 2.56 1.46 17.49
CA TYR A 84 1.11 1.59 17.38
C TYR A 84 0.56 0.96 16.10
N THR A 85 1.23 1.18 14.96
CA THR A 85 0.83 0.64 13.65
C THR A 85 0.90 -0.89 13.63
N ASP A 86 1.98 -1.46 14.15
CA ASP A 86 2.13 -2.91 14.32
C ASP A 86 1.00 -3.45 15.21
N SER A 87 0.66 -2.73 16.28
CA SER A 87 -0.39 -3.15 17.21
C SER A 87 -1.78 -3.12 16.57
N ILE A 88 -2.10 -2.07 15.80
CA ILE A 88 -3.32 -2.00 15.00
C ILE A 88 -3.41 -3.17 14.03
N HIS A 89 -2.32 -3.41 13.30
CA HIS A 89 -2.27 -4.45 12.29
C HIS A 89 -2.54 -5.84 12.88
N VAL A 90 -1.99 -6.11 14.08
CA VAL A 90 -2.25 -7.35 14.81
C VAL A 90 -3.72 -7.52 15.14
N LEU A 91 -4.35 -6.47 15.66
CA LEU A 91 -5.76 -6.51 16.05
C LEU A 91 -6.69 -6.65 14.84
N PHE A 92 -6.39 -5.99 13.72
CA PHE A 92 -7.17 -6.18 12.49
C PHE A 92 -6.97 -7.56 11.88
N PHE A 93 -5.77 -8.11 11.92
CA PHE A 93 -5.58 -9.47 11.43
C PHE A 93 -6.35 -10.47 12.29
N ASP A 94 -6.32 -10.33 13.61
CA ASP A 94 -7.11 -11.16 14.51
C ASP A 94 -8.62 -11.05 14.22
N HIS A 95 -9.12 -9.86 13.89
CA HIS A 95 -10.52 -9.65 13.53
C HIS A 95 -10.90 -10.25 12.16
N PHE A 96 -10.12 -9.96 11.11
CA PHE A 96 -10.45 -10.37 9.73
C PHE A 96 -9.98 -11.77 9.35
N GLN A 97 -8.96 -12.29 10.04
CA GLN A 97 -8.19 -13.48 9.63
C GLN A 97 -7.67 -13.38 8.18
N ASP A 98 -7.42 -12.16 7.71
CA ASP A 98 -7.02 -11.84 6.34
C ASP A 98 -5.96 -10.74 6.33
N TRP A 99 -4.77 -11.07 5.81
CA TRP A 99 -3.63 -10.16 5.73
C TRP A 99 -3.88 -8.92 4.87
N ASP A 100 -4.60 -9.05 3.76
CA ASP A 100 -4.87 -7.93 2.87
C ASP A 100 -5.89 -6.97 3.50
N ALA A 101 -6.97 -7.53 4.06
CA ALA A 101 -7.96 -6.72 4.76
C ALA A 101 -7.33 -5.99 5.95
N ALA A 102 -6.54 -6.69 6.76
CA ALA A 102 -5.84 -6.09 7.90
C ALA A 102 -4.87 -4.99 7.47
N ARG A 103 -4.09 -5.22 6.41
CA ARG A 103 -3.14 -4.22 5.87
C ARG A 103 -3.88 -3.00 5.33
N ILE A 104 -4.95 -3.18 4.56
CA ILE A 104 -5.72 -2.09 3.98
C ILE A 104 -6.43 -1.28 5.08
N ALA A 105 -7.08 -1.94 6.03
CA ALA A 105 -7.71 -1.28 7.18
C ALA A 105 -6.70 -0.49 8.00
N THR A 106 -5.55 -1.10 8.34
CA THR A 106 -4.44 -0.43 9.04
C THR A 106 -4.03 0.83 8.30
N ASN A 107 -3.73 0.73 7.00
CA ASN A 107 -3.29 1.87 6.19
C ASN A 107 -4.33 2.98 6.13
N GLN A 108 -5.63 2.65 6.09
CA GLN A 108 -6.69 3.66 6.11
C GLN A 108 -6.70 4.44 7.43
N ILE A 109 -6.51 3.75 8.55
CA ILE A 109 -6.64 4.31 9.90
C ILE A 109 -5.39 5.07 10.33
N VAL A 110 -4.20 4.54 10.03
CA VAL A 110 -2.93 5.18 10.43
C VAL A 110 -2.49 6.30 9.49
N SER A 111 -3.21 6.51 8.39
CA SER A 111 -2.91 7.60 7.46
C SER A 111 -2.97 8.95 8.16
N THR A 112 -1.99 9.81 7.90
CA THR A 112 -1.89 11.15 8.49
C THR A 112 -2.21 12.24 7.47
N TRP A 113 -2.63 13.41 7.95
CA TRP A 113 -2.80 14.59 7.10
C TRP A 113 -1.47 15.06 6.48
N GLU A 114 -0.35 14.88 7.19
CA GLU A 114 0.98 15.07 6.62
C GLU A 114 1.23 14.21 5.37
N THR A 115 0.82 12.94 5.40
CA THR A 115 0.98 12.07 4.22
C THR A 115 0.18 12.62 3.04
N ILE A 116 -1.03 13.12 3.30
CA ILE A 116 -1.88 13.71 2.26
C ILE A 116 -1.27 15.00 1.74
N SER A 117 -0.73 15.86 2.61
CA SER A 117 -0.11 17.12 2.20
C SER A 117 1.05 16.91 1.24
N PHE A 118 1.76 15.79 1.34
CA PHE A 118 2.77 15.39 0.35
C PHE A 118 2.17 15.00 -1.00
N CYS A 119 0.99 14.37 -1.04
CA CYS A 119 0.29 14.00 -2.28
C CYS A 119 -0.24 15.22 -3.03
N ILE A 120 -0.64 16.27 -2.31
CA ILE A 120 -1.24 17.48 -2.89
C ILE A 120 -0.35 18.73 -2.83
N TRP A 121 0.90 18.60 -2.35
CA TRP A 121 1.87 19.71 -2.21
C TRP A 121 1.34 20.93 -1.46
N THR A 122 0.74 20.68 -0.30
CA THR A 122 0.28 21.72 0.63
C THR A 122 0.95 21.57 1.99
N SER A 123 0.61 22.42 2.96
CA SER A 123 0.91 22.14 4.36
C SER A 123 -0.04 21.06 4.93
N GLU A 124 0.33 20.46 6.06
CA GLU A 124 -0.53 19.51 6.78
C GLU A 124 -1.82 20.19 7.25
N GLU A 125 -1.73 21.44 7.72
CA GLU A 125 -2.86 22.23 8.20
C GLU A 125 -3.83 22.55 7.05
N GLU A 126 -3.32 22.93 5.86
CA GLU A 126 -4.16 23.16 4.69
C GLU A 126 -4.86 21.88 4.22
N ALA A 127 -4.12 20.76 4.16
CA ALA A 127 -4.68 19.47 3.77
C ALA A 127 -5.80 19.04 4.74
N LYS A 128 -5.55 19.19 6.05
CA LYS A 128 -6.51 18.88 7.11
C LYS A 128 -7.74 19.79 7.03
N ALA A 129 -7.55 21.10 7.01
CA ALA A 129 -8.65 22.06 6.95
C ALA A 129 -9.52 21.82 5.71
N LYS A 130 -8.91 21.50 4.57
CA LYS A 130 -9.67 21.20 3.36
C LYS A 130 -10.45 19.89 3.47
N GLY A 131 -9.82 18.82 3.94
CA GLY A 131 -10.50 17.54 4.13
C GLY A 131 -11.66 17.64 5.11
N GLU A 132 -11.47 18.31 6.26
CA GLU A 132 -12.51 18.53 7.27
C GLU A 132 -13.65 19.41 6.73
N SER A 133 -13.35 20.45 5.94
CA SER A 133 -14.39 21.28 5.29
C SER A 133 -15.29 20.50 4.32
N LEU A 134 -14.81 19.35 3.83
CA LEU A 134 -15.55 18.43 2.96
C LEU A 134 -16.15 17.25 3.73
N GLY A 135 -16.05 17.24 5.06
CA GLY A 135 -16.63 16.21 5.93
C GLY A 135 -15.75 14.98 6.16
N PHE A 136 -14.47 15.00 5.76
CA PHE A 136 -13.57 13.86 5.98
C PHE A 136 -12.88 13.95 7.34
N LYS A 137 -13.20 13.01 8.23
CA LYS A 137 -12.47 12.80 9.49
C LYS A 137 -11.13 12.08 9.26
N PHE A 138 -11.10 11.13 8.33
CA PHE A 138 -9.94 10.28 8.07
C PHE A 138 -9.17 10.72 6.81
N PRO A 139 -7.85 10.96 6.89
CA PRO A 139 -7.07 11.45 5.75
C PRO A 139 -7.08 10.52 4.55
N SER A 140 -7.11 9.21 4.78
CA SER A 140 -7.16 8.20 3.72
C SER A 140 -8.43 8.27 2.88
N LEU A 141 -9.58 8.55 3.49
CA LEU A 141 -10.85 8.71 2.78
C LEU A 141 -10.84 9.99 1.93
N PHE A 142 -10.26 11.07 2.45
CA PHE A 142 -10.07 12.29 1.66
C PHE A 142 -9.18 12.02 0.44
N LEU A 143 -8.06 11.31 0.60
CA LEU A 143 -7.21 10.95 -0.54
C LEU A 143 -7.96 10.11 -1.57
N LYS A 144 -8.70 9.09 -1.14
CA LYS A 144 -9.54 8.28 -2.04
C LYS A 144 -10.55 9.12 -2.79
N TYR A 145 -11.20 10.07 -2.12
CA TYR A 145 -12.10 11.02 -2.76
C TYR A 145 -11.38 11.84 -3.83
N LEU A 146 -10.17 12.35 -3.57
CA LEU A 146 -9.40 13.05 -4.60
C LEU A 146 -9.00 12.15 -5.77
N GLU A 147 -8.71 10.87 -5.53
CA GLU A 147 -8.41 9.90 -6.59
C GLU A 147 -9.57 9.70 -7.57
N THR A 148 -10.83 9.97 -7.16
CA THR A 148 -12.00 9.92 -8.06
C THR A 148 -12.13 11.14 -8.97
N ASP A 149 -11.17 12.07 -8.92
CA ASP A 149 -11.14 13.29 -9.71
C ASP A 149 -12.40 14.18 -9.54
N PRO A 150 -12.70 14.62 -8.31
CA PRO A 150 -13.90 15.40 -8.04
C PRO A 150 -13.87 16.73 -8.78
N ASP A 151 -15.02 17.13 -9.33
CA ASP A 151 -15.20 18.42 -9.98
C ASP A 151 -15.41 19.54 -8.94
N ILE A 152 -14.36 19.81 -8.16
CA ILE A 152 -14.30 20.92 -7.23
C ILE A 152 -13.17 21.86 -7.63
N GLN A 153 -13.47 23.15 -7.74
CA GLN A 153 -12.56 24.17 -8.27
C GLN A 153 -11.17 24.10 -7.63
N TRP A 154 -11.11 24.10 -6.29
CA TRP A 154 -9.85 24.01 -5.54
C TRP A 154 -8.99 22.81 -5.95
N PHE A 155 -9.60 21.64 -6.17
CA PHE A 155 -8.84 20.45 -6.53
C PHE A 155 -8.38 20.50 -7.99
N GLN A 156 -9.20 21.03 -8.90
CA GLN A 156 -8.80 21.18 -10.30
C GLN A 156 -7.64 22.16 -10.46
N GLU A 157 -7.66 23.27 -9.73
CA GLU A 157 -6.54 24.21 -9.62
C GLU A 157 -5.30 23.50 -9.08
N ARG A 158 -5.43 22.81 -7.95
CA ARG A 158 -4.30 22.11 -7.33
C ARG A 158 -3.73 21.02 -8.23
N LYS A 159 -4.56 20.23 -8.88
CA LYS A 159 -4.16 19.18 -9.82
C LYS A 159 -3.36 19.76 -10.99
N ASN A 160 -3.75 20.93 -11.51
CA ASN A 160 -3.01 21.60 -12.58
C ASN A 160 -1.63 22.10 -12.11
N GLU A 161 -1.53 22.59 -10.88
CA GLU A 161 -0.25 22.94 -10.26
C GLU A 161 0.65 21.70 -10.09
N LEU A 162 0.10 20.59 -9.59
CA LEU A 162 0.83 19.32 -9.46
C LEU A 162 1.35 18.86 -10.82
N LYS A 163 0.52 18.86 -11.86
CA LYS A 163 0.94 18.52 -13.22
C LYS A 163 2.10 19.40 -13.69
N THR A 164 1.98 20.71 -13.48
CA THR A 164 2.99 21.68 -13.89
C THR A 164 4.31 21.45 -13.16
N GLY A 165 4.30 21.23 -11.85
CA GLY A 165 5.52 20.95 -11.10
C GLY A 165 6.10 19.58 -11.41
N LEU A 166 5.28 18.54 -11.63
CA LEU A 166 5.78 17.22 -12.03
C LEU A 166 6.50 17.27 -13.38
N LYS A 167 6.00 18.04 -14.36
CA LYS A 167 6.69 18.26 -15.64
C LYS A 167 8.06 18.91 -15.46
N LYS A 168 8.22 19.80 -14.47
CA LYS A 168 9.50 20.44 -14.15
C LYS A 168 10.47 19.48 -13.48
N ILE A 169 10.00 18.67 -12.52
CA ILE A 169 10.83 17.76 -11.74
C ILE A 169 11.20 16.49 -12.54
N LYS A 170 10.28 16.02 -13.40
CA LYS A 170 10.40 14.80 -14.19
C LYS A 170 10.02 15.09 -15.65
N PRO A 171 10.88 15.73 -16.45
CA PRO A 171 10.56 16.12 -17.82
C PRO A 171 10.25 14.94 -18.74
N ASP A 172 10.82 13.76 -18.47
CA ASP A 172 10.55 12.54 -19.25
C ASP A 172 9.23 11.85 -18.87
N LEU A 173 8.60 12.26 -17.77
CA LEU A 173 7.31 11.73 -17.35
C LEU A 173 6.22 12.34 -18.22
N LYS A 174 5.43 11.49 -18.88
CA LYS A 174 4.27 11.90 -19.67
C LYS A 174 3.08 12.26 -18.76
N VAL A 175 3.22 13.35 -18.02
CA VAL A 175 2.28 13.77 -16.97
C VAL A 175 0.85 13.93 -17.45
N ASP A 176 0.64 14.34 -18.70
CA ASP A 176 -0.70 14.54 -19.26
C ASP A 176 -1.45 13.23 -19.55
N GLU A 177 -0.73 12.10 -19.66
CA GLU A 177 -1.29 10.77 -19.87
C GLU A 177 -1.64 10.07 -18.53
N LEU A 178 -1.26 10.66 -17.39
CA LEU A 178 -1.49 10.06 -16.07
C LEU A 178 -2.92 10.29 -15.57
N SER A 179 -3.48 9.25 -14.95
CA SER A 179 -4.70 9.36 -14.14
C SER A 179 -4.48 10.25 -12.91
N THR A 180 -5.56 10.77 -12.33
CA THR A 180 -5.50 11.56 -11.09
C THR A 180 -4.81 10.82 -9.95
N LYS A 181 -5.10 9.52 -9.79
CA LYS A 181 -4.43 8.65 -8.83
C LYS A 181 -2.92 8.59 -9.05
N GLU A 182 -2.49 8.45 -10.30
CA GLU A 182 -1.06 8.43 -10.64
C GLU A 182 -0.40 9.78 -10.43
N ILE A 183 -1.08 10.90 -10.71
CA ILE A 183 -0.59 12.25 -10.42
C ILE A 183 -0.34 12.40 -8.92
N LEU A 184 -1.34 12.10 -8.07
CA LEU A 184 -1.20 12.20 -6.61
C LEU A 184 -0.07 11.31 -6.08
N ARG A 185 0.05 10.09 -6.62
CA ARG A 185 1.14 9.17 -6.28
C ARG A 185 2.51 9.71 -6.69
N GLN A 186 2.65 10.26 -7.90
CA GLN A 186 3.90 10.85 -8.36
C GLN A 186 4.27 12.09 -7.55
N SER A 187 3.29 12.92 -7.21
CA SER A 187 3.45 14.10 -6.36
C SER A 187 3.97 13.73 -4.98
N PHE A 188 3.44 12.67 -4.35
CA PHE A 188 3.99 12.15 -3.09
C PHE A 188 5.49 11.84 -3.20
N TYR A 189 5.89 11.11 -4.24
CA TYR A 189 7.31 10.75 -4.43
C TYR A 189 8.21 11.94 -4.73
N SER A 190 7.66 12.98 -5.35
CA SER A 190 8.36 14.21 -5.75
C SER A 190 8.21 15.37 -4.76
N SER A 191 7.50 15.19 -3.64
CA SER A 191 7.31 16.24 -2.63
C SER A 191 8.64 16.63 -1.98
N GLU A 192 9.08 17.87 -2.18
CA GLU A 192 10.31 18.39 -1.56
C GLU A 192 10.25 18.38 -0.03
N VAL A 193 9.09 18.69 0.55
CA VAL A 193 8.87 18.66 2.00
C VAL A 193 9.10 17.24 2.52
N ARG A 194 8.50 16.24 1.88
CA ARG A 194 8.71 14.83 2.22
C ARG A 194 10.17 14.44 2.09
N LEU A 195 10.81 14.76 0.95
CA LEU A 195 12.19 14.37 0.67
C LEU A 195 13.20 14.99 1.65
N ARG A 196 12.92 16.20 2.17
CA ARG A 196 13.73 16.81 3.23
C ARG A 196 13.51 16.16 4.59
N LYS A 197 12.26 15.82 4.94
CA LYS A 197 11.92 15.22 6.25
C LYS A 197 12.32 13.74 6.32
N TYR A 198 12.18 13.02 5.22
CA TYR A 198 12.44 11.60 5.07
C TYR A 198 13.39 11.35 3.88
N PRO A 199 14.66 11.81 3.97
CA PRO A 199 15.62 11.55 2.91
C PRO A 199 15.78 10.04 2.78
N HIS A 200 15.66 9.52 1.56
CA HIS A 200 15.99 8.12 1.30
C HIS A 200 17.44 7.91 1.71
N LYS A 201 17.67 7.09 2.75
CA LYS A 201 18.98 6.47 2.96
C LYS A 201 19.15 5.47 1.82
N HIS A 202 19.78 5.93 0.74
CA HIS A 202 20.30 5.04 -0.29
C HIS A 202 21.49 4.25 0.27
#